data_AF-A0A957MVA5-F1
#
_entry.id   AF-A0A957MVA5-F1
#
_cell.length_a   1.000
_cell.length_b   1.000
_cell.length_c   1.000
_cell.angle_alpha   90.00
_cell.angle_beta   90.00
_cell.angle_gamma   90.00
#
_symmetry.space_group_name_H-M   'P 1'
#
loop_
_entity.id
_entity.type
_entity.pdbx_description
1 polymer ?
#
loop_
_entity_poly.entity_id
_entity_poly.type
_entity_poly.pdbx_seq_one_letter_code
_entity_poly.pdbx_strand_id
1 'polypeptide(L)'
;VWSPLGWGRLTGKIRRSAPRPEVSRLQSKVAREAGPPVDDEYVYRVVDVLDEIALESGKSVPQIAINWLLQRPSVANVIIGARNEAQLRDNLGAIGWSLTSSQIARLDAASEVTLPYPYWHQRGFQERNPPPV
;
A
#
# COMPACT_ATOMS: atom_id res chain seq x y z
N VAL A 1 -2.92 11.09 -5.01
CA VAL A 1 -2.20 9.79 -5.19
C VAL A 1 -2.94 8.92 -6.20
N TRP A 2 -2.23 8.25 -7.12
CA TRP A 2 -2.81 7.33 -8.11
C TRP A 2 -2.24 5.90 -7.96
N SER A 3 -2.96 4.89 -8.44
CA SER A 3 -2.66 3.45 -8.24
C SER A 3 -2.37 3.07 -6.78
N PRO A 4 -3.25 3.43 -5.83
CA PRO A 4 -3.01 3.22 -4.39
C PRO A 4 -2.81 1.75 -4.00
N LEU A 5 -3.32 0.82 -4.82
CA LEU A 5 -3.17 -0.62 -4.58
C LEU A 5 -2.00 -1.26 -5.33
N GLY A 6 -1.01 -0.46 -5.75
CA GLY A 6 0.23 -0.95 -6.36
C GLY A 6 0.00 -1.76 -7.64
N TRP A 7 -0.86 -1.26 -8.54
CA TRP A 7 -1.28 -1.96 -9.76
C TRP A 7 -2.05 -3.27 -9.52
N GLY A 8 -2.66 -3.44 -8.35
CA GLY A 8 -3.44 -4.61 -7.99
C GLY A 8 -2.71 -5.59 -7.07
N ARG A 9 -1.47 -5.27 -6.68
CA ARG A 9 -0.68 -6.08 -5.74
C ARG A 9 -1.32 -6.11 -4.35
N LEU A 10 -1.87 -4.99 -3.90
CA LEU A 10 -2.46 -4.83 -2.56
C LEU A 10 -3.98 -5.07 -2.57
N THR A 11 -4.44 -6.05 -3.35
CA THR A 11 -5.89 -6.37 -3.45
C THR A 11 -6.34 -7.46 -2.49
N GLY A 12 -5.44 -7.99 -1.66
CA GLY A 12 -5.71 -9.17 -0.84
C GLY A 12 -5.56 -10.51 -1.58
N LYS A 13 -5.24 -10.49 -2.88
CA LYS A 13 -5.19 -11.69 -3.73
C LYS A 13 -3.79 -12.26 -3.97
N ILE A 14 -2.74 -11.53 -3.60
CA ILE A 14 -1.34 -11.95 -3.77
C ILE A 14 -0.80 -12.36 -2.42
N ARG A 15 -0.33 -13.61 -2.29
CA ARG A 15 0.24 -14.18 -1.05
C ARG A 15 1.42 -15.07 -1.40
N ARG A 16 2.33 -15.30 -0.44
CA ARG A 16 3.47 -16.22 -0.59
C ARG A 16 3.01 -17.65 -0.90
N SER A 17 1.95 -18.11 -0.24
CA SER A 17 1.48 -19.49 -0.30
C SER A 17 0.28 -19.72 -1.24
N ALA A 18 -0.01 -18.78 -2.14
CA ALA A 18 -1.15 -18.89 -3.05
C ALA A 18 -0.71 -18.70 -4.51
N PRO A 19 -1.30 -19.46 -5.46
CA PRO A 19 -1.08 -19.20 -6.87
C PRO A 19 -1.55 -17.79 -7.21
N ARG A 20 -0.87 -17.15 -8.17
CA ARG A 20 -1.31 -15.83 -8.65
C ARG A 20 -2.71 -15.96 -9.29
N PRO A 21 -3.59 -14.96 -9.11
CA PRO A 21 -4.91 -14.98 -9.73
C PRO A 21 -4.82 -15.11 -11.25
N GLU A 22 -5.61 -16.01 -11.84
CA GLU A 22 -5.67 -16.21 -13.29
C GLU A 22 -6.04 -14.93 -14.04
N VAL A 23 -6.91 -14.11 -13.44
CA VAL A 23 -7.32 -12.80 -13.94
C VAL A 23 -6.78 -11.71 -13.03
N SER A 24 -5.68 -11.08 -13.45
CA SER A 24 -5.04 -9.99 -12.70
C SER A 24 -4.69 -8.79 -13.59
N ARG A 25 -4.77 -7.57 -13.02
CA ARG A 25 -4.26 -6.37 -13.69
C ARG A 25 -2.78 -6.51 -14.05
N LEU A 26 -2.01 -7.27 -13.26
CA LEU A 26 -0.58 -7.48 -13.46
C LEU A 26 -0.26 -8.24 -14.76
N GLN A 27 -1.22 -8.96 -15.35
CA GLN A 27 -1.03 -9.64 -16.63
C GLN A 27 -1.35 -8.75 -17.83
N SER A 28 -1.95 -7.57 -17.63
CA SER A 28 -2.26 -6.64 -18.72
C SER A 28 -0.98 -6.13 -19.40
N LYS A 29 -1.05 -5.87 -20.71
CA LYS A 29 0.06 -5.34 -21.51
C LYS A 29 0.70 -4.10 -20.83
N VAL A 30 -0.14 -3.15 -20.44
CA VAL A 30 0.30 -1.91 -19.77
C VAL A 30 1.04 -2.20 -18.47
N ALA A 31 0.57 -3.15 -17.65
CA ALA A 31 1.26 -3.49 -16.40
C ALA A 31 2.59 -4.19 -16.63
N ARG A 32 2.71 -5.00 -17.69
CA ARG A 32 3.95 -5.71 -18.04
C ARG A 32 5.01 -4.79 -18.66
N GLU A 33 4.58 -3.79 -19.42
CA GLU A 33 5.48 -2.88 -20.16
C GLU A 33 5.83 -1.62 -19.37
N ALA A 34 4.91 -1.09 -18.58
CA ALA A 34 5.06 0.20 -17.90
C ALA A 34 4.86 0.14 -16.37
N GLY A 35 4.49 -1.03 -15.82
CA GLY A 35 4.37 -1.19 -14.38
C GLY A 35 5.76 -1.22 -13.72
N PRO A 36 5.94 -0.57 -12.55
CA PRO A 36 7.21 -0.63 -11.86
C PRO A 36 7.51 -2.09 -11.47
N PRO A 37 8.76 -2.56 -11.68
CA PRO A 37 9.20 -3.83 -11.14
C PRO A 37 9.22 -3.70 -9.61
N VAL A 38 8.63 -4.68 -8.94
CA VAL A 38 8.62 -4.77 -7.49
C VAL A 38 8.94 -6.21 -7.17
N ASP A 39 9.92 -6.41 -6.30
CA ASP A 39 10.33 -7.74 -5.84
C ASP A 39 9.18 -8.44 -5.10
N ASP A 40 9.02 -9.74 -5.33
CA ASP A 40 7.90 -10.50 -4.77
C ASP A 40 8.02 -10.62 -3.24
N GLU A 41 9.23 -10.80 -2.69
CA GLU A 41 9.42 -10.85 -1.23
C GLU A 41 9.13 -9.51 -0.57
N TYR A 42 9.43 -8.40 -1.24
CA TYR A 42 8.96 -7.08 -0.77
C TYR A 42 7.43 -7.01 -0.70
N VAL A 43 6.73 -7.46 -1.75
CA VAL A 43 5.27 -7.47 -1.76
C VAL A 43 4.72 -8.37 -0.67
N TYR A 44 5.27 -9.58 -0.50
CA TYR A 44 4.83 -10.52 0.52
C TYR A 44 5.01 -9.98 1.93
N ARG A 45 6.18 -9.41 2.24
CA ARG A 45 6.43 -8.79 3.55
C ARG A 45 5.41 -7.71 3.91
N VAL A 46 5.07 -6.85 2.94
CA VAL A 46 4.06 -5.80 3.15
C VAL A 46 2.66 -6.41 3.32
N VAL A 47 2.34 -7.43 2.52
CA VAL A 47 1.05 -8.12 2.58
C VAL A 47 0.85 -8.88 3.89
N ASP A 48 1.90 -9.52 4.43
CA ASP A 48 1.82 -10.25 5.69
C ASP A 48 1.38 -9.31 6.84
N VAL A 49 1.97 -8.11 6.91
CA VAL A 49 1.55 -7.10 7.90
C VAL A 49 0.14 -6.56 7.62
N LEU A 50 -0.25 -6.39 6.36
CA LEU A 50 -1.63 -6.00 6.01
C LEU A 50 -2.64 -7.06 6.47
N ASP A 51 -2.31 -8.34 6.38
CA ASP A 51 -3.17 -9.44 6.85
C ASP A 51 -3.29 -9.47 8.36
N GLU A 52 -2.20 -9.27 9.10
CA GLU A 52 -2.23 -9.15 10.56
C GLU A 52 -3.14 -7.99 11.00
N ILE A 53 -3.01 -6.82 10.36
CA ILE A 53 -3.87 -5.66 10.66
C ILE A 53 -5.33 -5.91 10.24
N ALA A 54 -5.55 -6.66 9.16
CA ALA A 54 -6.90 -7.06 8.75
C ALA A 54 -7.58 -7.93 9.82
N LEU A 55 -6.85 -8.87 10.43
CA LEU A 55 -7.35 -9.68 11.54
C LEU A 55 -7.68 -8.83 12.78
N GLU A 56 -6.88 -7.81 13.09
CA GLU A 56 -7.10 -6.91 14.24
C GLU A 56 -8.29 -5.96 14.05
N SER A 57 -8.44 -5.41 12.85
CA SER A 57 -9.37 -4.31 12.57
C SER A 57 -10.69 -4.76 11.94
N GLY A 58 -10.75 -6.00 11.42
CA GLY A 58 -11.84 -6.48 10.60
C GLY A 58 -11.96 -5.77 9.25
N LYS A 59 -10.92 -5.05 8.82
CA LYS A 59 -10.89 -4.29 7.55
C LYS A 59 -10.18 -5.10 6.48
N SER A 60 -10.58 -4.89 5.23
CA SER A 60 -9.94 -5.58 4.10
C SER A 60 -8.55 -4.99 3.80
N VAL A 61 -7.68 -5.79 3.18
CA VAL A 61 -6.35 -5.33 2.74
C VAL A 61 -6.42 -4.05 1.87
N PRO A 62 -7.33 -3.95 0.86
CA PRO A 62 -7.51 -2.70 0.12
C PRO A 62 -7.87 -1.51 1.00
N GLN A 63 -8.77 -1.70 1.97
CA GLN A 63 -9.18 -0.64 2.90
C GLN A 63 -8.00 -0.15 3.73
N ILE A 64 -7.19 -1.06 4.27
CA ILE A 64 -6.02 -0.71 5.09
C ILE A 64 -4.97 0.04 4.25
N ALA A 65 -4.67 -0.43 3.04
CA ALA A 65 -3.72 0.23 2.14
C ALA A 65 -4.16 1.65 1.77
N ILE A 66 -5.45 1.85 1.48
CA ILE A 66 -6.00 3.18 1.18
C ILE A 66 -6.02 4.05 2.44
N ASN A 67 -6.41 3.51 3.60
CA ASN A 67 -6.43 4.24 4.87
C ASN A 67 -5.03 4.71 5.28
N TRP A 68 -4.00 3.87 5.09
CA TRP A 68 -2.60 4.26 5.32
C TRP A 68 -2.18 5.45 4.43
N LEU A 69 -2.56 5.45 3.15
CA LEU A 69 -2.29 6.58 2.25
C LEU A 69 -2.99 7.87 2.69
N LEU A 70 -4.24 7.77 3.14
CA LEU A 70 -5.02 8.92 3.61
C LEU A 70 -4.46 9.56 4.89
N GLN A 71 -3.60 8.85 5.62
CA GLN A 71 -2.94 9.35 6.83
C GLN A 71 -1.52 9.87 6.58
N ARG A 72 -1.07 9.95 5.32
CA ARG A 72 0.23 10.55 5.01
C ARG A 72 0.09 12.08 4.93
N PRO A 73 1.02 12.86 5.52
CA PRO A 73 0.85 14.31 5.70
C PRO A 73 0.46 15.11 4.44
N SER A 74 1.09 14.81 3.30
CA SER A 74 0.87 15.57 2.06
C SER A 74 -0.26 15.03 1.17
N VAL A 75 -1.00 14.00 1.60
CA VAL A 75 -2.00 13.34 0.75
C VAL A 75 -3.35 14.03 0.90
N ALA A 76 -3.69 14.87 -0.08
CA ALA A 76 -5.00 15.52 -0.15
C ALA A 76 -6.11 14.58 -0.68
N ASN A 77 -5.78 13.69 -1.62
CA ASN A 77 -6.74 12.78 -2.23
C ASN A 77 -6.11 11.47 -2.74
N VAL A 78 -6.92 10.41 -2.80
CA VAL A 78 -6.57 9.10 -3.35
C VAL A 78 -7.55 8.73 -4.47
N ILE A 79 -7.03 8.45 -5.66
CA ILE A 79 -7.84 8.01 -6.81
C ILE A 79 -7.97 6.49 -6.77
N ILE A 80 -9.18 6.00 -6.55
CA ILE A 80 -9.49 4.56 -6.52
C ILE A 80 -10.06 4.10 -7.86
N GLY A 81 -9.74 2.87 -8.24
CA GLY A 81 -10.33 2.19 -9.39
C GLY A 81 -10.99 0.89 -8.95
N ALA A 82 -12.14 0.58 -9.52
CA ALA A 82 -12.90 -0.64 -9.26
C ALA A 82 -13.47 -1.18 -10.56
N ARG A 83 -13.47 -2.50 -10.73
CA ARG A 83 -14.07 -3.17 -11.92
C ARG A 83 -15.55 -3.47 -11.75
N ASN A 84 -16.03 -3.46 -10.51
CA ASN A 84 -17.41 -3.76 -10.16
C ASN A 84 -17.80 -3.02 -8.88
N GLU A 85 -19.09 -3.02 -8.59
CA GLU A 85 -19.67 -2.32 -7.45
C GLU A 85 -19.13 -2.83 -6.10
N ALA A 86 -18.93 -4.15 -5.96
CA ALA A 86 -18.39 -4.74 -4.73
C ALA A 86 -17.01 -4.18 -4.38
N GLN A 87 -16.10 -4.08 -5.37
CA GLN A 87 -14.79 -3.46 -5.19
C GLN A 87 -14.88 -1.97 -4.87
N LEU A 88 -15.83 -1.26 -5.49
CA LEU A 88 -16.04 0.17 -5.21
C LEU A 88 -16.49 0.36 -3.76
N ARG A 89 -17.49 -0.40 -3.31
CA ARG A 89 -17.99 -0.36 -1.93
C ARG A 89 -16.90 -0.73 -0.92
N ASP A 90 -16.09 -1.75 -1.22
CA ASP A 90 -14.98 -2.15 -0.37
C ASP A 90 -13.93 -1.03 -0.25
N ASN A 91 -13.50 -0.43 -1.38
CA ASN A 91 -12.58 0.71 -1.36
C ASN A 91 -13.14 1.92 -0.58
N LEU A 92 -14.45 2.20 -0.70
CA LEU A 92 -15.11 3.27 0.05
C LEU A 92 -15.16 2.98 1.56
N GLY A 93 -15.07 1.71 1.98
CA GLY A 93 -14.94 1.33 3.39
C GLY A 93 -13.61 1.72 4.04
N ALA A 94 -12.67 2.30 3.28
CA ALA A 94 -11.39 2.78 3.78
C ALA A 94 -11.50 4.05 4.63
N ILE A 95 -12.65 4.74 4.64
CA ILE A 95 -12.89 5.97 5.41
C ILE A 95 -13.79 5.72 6.63
N GLY A 96 -13.87 6.69 7.54
CA GLY A 96 -14.70 6.60 8.75
C GLY A 96 -14.03 5.86 9.92
N TRP A 97 -12.75 5.55 9.78
CA TRP A 97 -11.88 4.98 10.82
C TRP A 97 -10.42 5.33 10.49
N SER A 98 -9.52 5.09 11.44
CA SER A 98 -8.09 5.35 11.26
C SER A 98 -7.28 4.19 11.81
N LEU A 99 -6.23 3.80 11.07
CA LEU A 99 -5.16 2.97 11.61
C LEU A 99 -4.55 3.63 12.85
N THR A 100 -4.22 2.82 13.84
CA THR A 100 -3.50 3.30 15.02
C THR A 100 -2.04 3.63 14.68
N SER A 101 -1.37 4.42 15.50
CA SER A 101 0.06 4.71 15.33
C SER A 101 0.93 3.45 15.31
N SER A 102 0.56 2.42 16.08
CA SER A 102 1.25 1.12 16.07
C SER A 102 1.09 0.37 14.74
N GLN A 103 -0.12 0.37 14.18
CA GLN A 103 -0.41 -0.24 12.87
C GLN A 103 0.32 0.51 11.74
N ILE A 104 0.33 1.84 11.79
CA ILE A 104 1.11 2.67 10.85
C ILE A 104 2.60 2.34 10.96
N ALA A 105 3.16 2.28 12.18
CA ALA A 105 4.58 1.98 12.37
C ALA A 105 4.97 0.60 11.82
N ARG A 106 4.12 -0.42 11.98
CA ARG A 106 4.34 -1.76 11.40
C ARG A 106 4.33 -1.76 9.87
N LEU A 107 3.39 -1.03 9.26
CA LEU A 107 3.33 -0.88 7.80
C LEU A 107 4.54 -0.09 7.27
N ASP A 108 4.93 0.98 7.96
CA ASP A 108 6.11 1.78 7.61
C ASP A 108 7.37 0.91 7.67
N ALA A 109 7.57 0.13 8.73
CA ALA A 109 8.70 -0.79 8.85
C ALA A 109 8.71 -1.90 7.78
N ALA A 110 7.55 -2.50 7.47
CA ALA A 110 7.47 -3.53 6.44
C ALA A 110 7.70 -3.00 5.02
N SER A 111 7.28 -1.77 4.75
CA SER A 111 7.43 -1.11 3.45
C SER A 111 8.70 -0.27 3.30
N GLU A 112 9.54 -0.22 4.34
CA GLU A 112 10.78 0.54 4.29
C GLU A 112 11.74 -0.02 3.23
N VAL A 113 12.38 0.91 2.51
CA VAL A 113 13.40 0.63 1.51
C VAL A 113 14.62 1.50 1.77
N THR A 114 15.80 1.00 1.40
CA THR A 114 17.02 1.79 1.44
C THR A 114 16.87 2.99 0.52
N LEU A 115 16.87 4.18 1.11
CA LEU A 115 16.79 5.41 0.33
C LEU A 115 18.07 5.60 -0.49
N PRO A 116 17.96 6.13 -1.72
CA PRO A 116 19.15 6.49 -2.49
C PRO A 116 19.90 7.64 -1.82
N TYR A 117 21.20 7.77 -2.12
CA TYR A 117 21.94 8.99 -1.80
C TYR A 117 21.32 10.17 -2.57
N PRO A 118 21.20 11.38 -1.98
CA PRO A 118 21.64 11.75 -0.62
C PRO A 118 20.59 11.55 0.48
N TYR A 119 19.39 11.06 0.15
CA TYR A 119 18.25 11.06 1.06
C TYR A 119 18.46 10.21 2.32
N TRP A 120 19.13 9.06 2.23
CA TRP A 120 19.44 8.26 3.44
C TRP A 120 20.35 9.03 4.40
N HIS A 121 21.35 9.74 3.87
CA HIS A 121 22.31 10.50 4.66
C HIS A 121 21.65 11.74 5.25
N GLN A 122 20.78 12.40 4.48
CA GLN A 122 20.07 13.61 4.90
C GLN A 122 18.95 13.34 5.90
N ARG A 123 18.41 12.11 5.99
CA ARG A 123 17.30 11.78 6.89
C ARG A 123 17.61 12.06 8.38
N GLY A 124 18.88 12.04 8.78
CA GLY A 124 19.31 12.36 10.14
C GLY A 124 19.35 13.86 10.48
N PHE A 125 19.22 14.75 9.50
CA PHE A 125 19.35 16.21 9.64
C PHE A 125 17.99 16.88 9.46
N GLN A 126 17.06 16.67 10.42
CA GLN A 126 15.69 17.15 10.30
C GLN A 126 15.57 18.69 10.26
N GLU A 127 16.54 19.41 10.79
CA GLU A 127 16.62 20.87 10.69
C GLU A 127 16.87 21.36 9.26
N ARG A 128 17.46 20.51 8.41
CA ARG A 128 17.74 20.80 6.99
C ARG A 128 16.72 20.18 6.05
N ASN A 129 16.16 19.04 6.42
CA ASN A 129 15.16 18.31 5.64
C ASN A 129 13.98 17.88 6.55
N PRO A 130 13.13 18.84 6.97
CA PRO A 130 12.01 18.54 7.86
C PRO A 130 10.99 17.64 7.17
N PRO A 131 10.34 16.71 7.90
CA PRO A 131 9.26 15.92 7.33
C PRO A 131 8.07 16.83 6.94
N PRO A 132 7.31 16.47 5.90
CA PRO A 132 6.08 17.19 5.57
C PRO A 132 5.10 17.13 6.75
N VAL A 133 4.49 18.28 7.05
CA VAL A 133 3.44 18.46 8.06
C VAL A 133 2.06 18.19 7.50
#